data_AF-A0A7S2Y444-F1
#
_entry.id   AF-A0A7S2Y444-F1
#
_cell.length_a   1.000
_cell.length_b   1.000
_cell.length_c   1.000
_cell.angle_alpha   90.00
_cell.angle_beta   90.00
_cell.angle_gamma   90.00
#
_symmetry.space_group_name_H-M   'P 1'
#
loop_
_entity.id
_entity.type
_entity.pdbx_description
1 polymer ?
#
loop_
_entity_poly.entity_id
_entity_poly.type
_entity_poly.pdbx_seq_one_letter_code
_entity_poly.pdbx_strand_id
1 'polypeptide(L)'
;MMEQGHEAKQTMVQSNMRLVVSIARKYMNVGVSLHDLVQEGSLGLSRAAEKFDPLKGFKFSTYASWWIQQAVFRSIAYQSRTIRLPVHIHNMLNRIHRVRNGLTSELSRHPTNE
;
A
#
# COMPACT_ATOMS: atom_id res chain seq x y z
N MET A 1 -9.65 29.27 -14.06
CA MET A 1 -10.31 28.48 -12.99
C MET A 1 -9.82 27.02 -12.95
N MET A 2 -9.71 26.32 -14.09
CA MET A 2 -9.14 24.95 -14.11
C MET A 2 -7.65 24.89 -13.70
N GLU A 3 -6.86 25.91 -14.07
CA GLU A 3 -5.41 25.98 -13.79
C GLU A 3 -5.12 26.06 -12.28
N GLN A 4 -5.83 26.93 -11.55
CA GLN A 4 -5.72 27.05 -10.09
C GLN A 4 -6.11 25.76 -9.36
N GLY A 5 -7.11 25.03 -9.85
CA GLY A 5 -7.49 23.74 -9.26
C GLY A 5 -6.42 22.67 -9.44
N HIS A 6 -5.70 22.70 -10.57
CA HIS A 6 -4.60 21.79 -10.82
C HIS A 6 -3.39 22.09 -9.94
N GLU A 7 -3.02 23.37 -9.81
CA GLU A 7 -1.94 23.81 -8.93
C GLU A 7 -2.22 23.46 -7.46
N ALA A 8 -3.43 23.76 -6.96
CA ALA A 8 -3.81 23.43 -5.59
C ALA A 8 -3.71 21.93 -5.31
N LYS A 9 -4.14 21.08 -6.26
CA LYS A 9 -3.98 19.63 -6.15
C LYS A 9 -2.51 19.23 -6.12
N GLN A 10 -1.69 19.79 -6.99
CA GLN A 10 -0.27 19.47 -7.06
C GLN A 10 0.43 19.85 -5.75
N THR A 11 0.17 21.05 -5.22
CA THR A 11 0.66 21.47 -3.90
C THR A 11 0.20 20.51 -2.81
N MET A 12 -1.09 20.14 -2.80
CA MET A 12 -1.65 19.22 -1.81
C MET A 12 -0.98 17.84 -1.83
N VAL A 13 -0.69 17.28 -3.03
CA VAL A 13 0.04 16.01 -3.17
C VAL A 13 1.48 16.17 -2.70
N GLN A 14 2.20 17.20 -3.17
CA GLN A 14 3.60 17.43 -2.82
C GLN A 14 3.81 17.62 -1.31
N SER A 15 2.95 18.40 -0.64
CA SER A 15 3.03 18.63 0.80
C SER A 15 2.84 17.36 1.63
N ASN A 16 2.19 16.33 1.08
CA ASN A 16 1.88 15.07 1.78
C ASN A 16 2.77 13.89 1.36
N MET A 17 3.81 14.09 0.55
CA MET A 17 4.70 13.01 0.11
C MET A 17 5.42 12.29 1.27
N ARG A 18 5.69 12.98 2.38
CA ARG A 18 6.29 12.37 3.58
C ARG A 18 5.39 11.27 4.18
N LEU A 19 4.07 11.43 4.09
CA LEU A 19 3.11 10.41 4.53
C LEU A 19 3.26 9.14 3.69
N VAL A 20 3.37 9.28 2.36
CA VAL A 20 3.58 8.15 1.44
C VAL A 20 4.84 7.37 1.82
N VAL A 21 5.96 8.07 1.99
CA VAL A 21 7.23 7.44 2.38
C VAL A 21 7.11 6.72 3.72
N SER A 22 6.44 7.33 4.71
CA SER A 22 6.26 6.72 6.04
C SER A 22 5.42 5.42 6.00
N ILE A 23 4.45 5.33 5.08
CA ILE A 23 3.63 4.14 4.89
C ILE A 23 4.40 3.09 4.09
N ALA A 24 5.03 3.46 2.98
CA ALA A 24 5.77 2.55 2.11
C ALA A 24 6.95 1.88 2.84
N ARG A 25 7.63 2.60 3.74
CA ARG A 25 8.71 2.02 4.57
C ARG A 25 8.28 0.80 5.38
N LYS A 26 7.01 0.68 5.76
CA LYS A 26 6.51 -0.49 6.51
C LYS A 26 6.47 -1.77 5.67
N TYR A 27 6.56 -1.65 4.34
CA TYR A 27 6.46 -2.75 3.39
C TYR A 27 7.75 -2.92 2.57
N MET A 28 8.90 -2.53 3.14
CA MET A 28 10.20 -2.84 2.54
C MET A 28 10.46 -4.35 2.57
N ASN A 29 11.31 -4.82 1.66
CA ASN A 29 11.76 -6.22 1.57
C ASN A 29 10.66 -7.25 1.22
N VAL A 30 9.55 -6.81 0.61
CA VAL A 30 8.43 -7.68 0.17
C VAL A 30 8.51 -7.98 -1.33
N GLY A 31 9.72 -7.99 -1.91
CA GLY A 31 9.96 -8.28 -3.33
C GLY A 31 9.74 -7.11 -4.30
N VAL A 32 9.48 -5.91 -3.80
CA VAL A 32 9.36 -4.67 -4.59
C VAL A 32 10.27 -3.61 -3.98
N SER A 33 10.92 -2.79 -4.80
CA SER A 33 11.83 -1.75 -4.33
C SER A 33 11.08 -0.65 -3.58
N LEU A 34 11.72 0.01 -2.60
CA LEU A 34 11.10 1.11 -1.86
C LEU A 34 10.70 2.26 -2.80
N HIS A 35 11.51 2.54 -3.82
CA HIS A 35 11.22 3.57 -4.80
C HIS A 35 9.90 3.28 -5.52
N ASP A 36 9.71 2.05 -6.01
CA ASP A 36 8.49 1.66 -6.72
C ASP A 36 7.26 1.70 -5.80
N LEU A 37 7.40 1.29 -4.54
CA LEU A 37 6.32 1.41 -3.56
C LEU A 37 5.94 2.86 -3.27
N VAL A 38 6.92 3.78 -3.22
CA VAL A 38 6.68 5.21 -3.05
C VAL A 38 5.99 5.78 -4.29
N GLN A 39 6.41 5.39 -5.50
CA GLN A 39 5.76 5.83 -6.73
C GLN A 39 4.30 5.37 -6.81
N GLU A 40 4.03 4.09 -6.55
CA GLU A 40 2.67 3.55 -6.52
C GLU A 40 1.83 4.17 -5.40
N GLY A 41 2.42 4.39 -4.22
CA GLY A 41 1.79 5.12 -3.13
C GLY A 41 1.46 6.58 -3.50
N SER A 42 2.29 7.24 -4.29
CA SER A 42 2.04 8.61 -4.77
C SER A 42 0.84 8.67 -5.72
N LEU A 43 0.62 7.63 -6.53
CA LEU A 43 -0.60 7.50 -7.35
C LEU A 43 -1.84 7.32 -6.48
N GLY A 44 -1.72 6.55 -5.39
CA GLY A 44 -2.76 6.44 -4.36
C GLY A 44 -3.08 7.79 -3.70
N LEU A 45 -2.05 8.56 -3.33
CA LEU A 45 -2.21 9.90 -2.75
C LEU A 45 -2.88 10.87 -3.73
N SER A 46 -2.50 10.86 -5.01
CA SER A 46 -3.12 11.70 -6.03
C SER A 46 -4.63 11.41 -6.17
N ARG A 47 -5.02 10.13 -6.19
CA ARG A 47 -6.44 9.72 -6.18
C ARG A 47 -7.16 10.14 -4.90
N ALA A 48 -6.48 10.10 -3.76
CA ALA A 48 -7.05 10.59 -2.52
C ALA A 48 -7.33 12.09 -2.59
N ALA A 49 -6.40 12.88 -3.15
CA ALA A 49 -6.58 14.32 -3.33
C ALA A 49 -7.73 14.65 -4.29
N GLU A 50 -7.93 13.86 -5.35
CA GLU A 50 -9.06 14.01 -6.28
C GLU A 50 -10.42 13.77 -5.62
N LYS A 51 -10.48 12.83 -4.67
CA LYS A 51 -11.74 12.35 -4.07
C LYS A 51 -11.99 12.88 -2.66
N PHE A 52 -11.09 13.70 -2.13
CA PHE A 52 -11.20 14.21 -0.78
C PHE A 52 -12.28 15.28 -0.71
N ASP A 53 -13.15 15.15 0.28
CA ASP A 53 -14.20 16.12 0.58
C ASP A 53 -13.90 16.77 1.94
N PRO A 54 -13.49 18.06 1.97
CA PRO A 54 -13.18 18.77 3.21
C PRO A 54 -14.41 18.96 4.11
N LEU A 55 -15.63 18.94 3.56
CA LEU A 55 -16.86 19.21 4.29
C LEU A 55 -17.25 18.06 5.24
N LYS A 56 -16.64 16.88 5.06
CA LYS A 56 -16.88 15.70 5.92
C LYS A 56 -16.19 15.77 7.29
N GLY A 57 -15.38 16.79 7.55
CA GLY A 57 -14.77 17.03 8.87
C GLY A 57 -13.59 16.12 9.25
N PHE A 58 -13.09 15.29 8.35
CA PHE A 58 -11.92 14.44 8.58
C PHE A 58 -10.64 15.06 8.02
N LYS A 59 -9.52 14.83 8.72
CA LYS A 59 -8.19 15.24 8.23
C LYS A 59 -7.86 14.48 6.94
N PHE A 60 -7.27 15.18 5.97
CA PHE A 60 -6.84 14.58 4.71
C PHE A 60 -5.90 13.39 4.90
N SER A 61 -4.96 13.46 5.86
CA SER A 61 -4.00 12.38 6.14
C SER A 61 -4.68 11.07 6.50
N THR A 62 -5.80 11.11 7.23
CA THR A 62 -6.60 9.94 7.58
C THR A 62 -7.18 9.28 6.33
N TYR A 63 -7.74 10.08 5.42
CA TYR A 63 -8.32 9.59 4.17
C TYR A 63 -7.24 9.09 3.20
N ALA A 64 -6.18 9.86 3.02
CA ALA A 64 -5.07 9.53 2.13
C ALA A 64 -4.36 8.23 2.53
N SER A 65 -4.24 7.96 3.84
CA SER A 65 -3.57 6.75 4.32
C SER A 65 -4.19 5.46 3.75
N TRP A 66 -5.53 5.40 3.63
CA TRP A 66 -6.21 4.24 3.03
C TRP A 66 -5.86 4.04 1.56
N TRP A 67 -5.90 5.12 0.77
CA TRP A 67 -5.59 5.06 -0.66
C TRP A 67 -4.12 4.74 -0.92
N ILE A 68 -3.21 5.27 -0.09
CA ILE A 68 -1.78 4.98 -0.17
C ILE A 68 -1.55 3.49 0.14
N GLN A 69 -2.10 2.99 1.26
CA GLN A 69 -1.97 1.57 1.62
C GLN A 69 -2.54 0.65 0.55
N GLN A 70 -3.70 0.97 0.00
CA GLN A 70 -4.32 0.20 -1.06
C GLN A 70 -3.43 0.13 -2.32
N ALA A 71 -2.85 1.25 -2.74
CA ALA A 71 -1.95 1.30 -3.89
C ALA A 71 -0.67 0.48 -3.67
N VAL A 72 -0.06 0.62 -2.48
CA VAL A 72 1.13 -0.15 -2.06
C VAL A 72 0.83 -1.65 -2.06
N PHE A 73 -0.26 -2.09 -1.41
CA PHE A 73 -0.64 -3.51 -1.38
C PHE A 73 -0.95 -4.07 -2.76
N ARG A 74 -1.62 -3.29 -3.60
CA ARG A 74 -1.90 -3.67 -4.99
C ARG A 74 -0.61 -3.85 -5.79
N SER A 75 0.37 -2.96 -5.63
CA SER A 75 1.69 -3.07 -6.26
C SER A 75 2.40 -4.35 -5.83
N ILE A 76 2.46 -4.63 -4.52
CA ILE A 76 3.06 -5.85 -3.98
C ILE A 76 2.40 -7.10 -4.56
N ALA A 77 1.07 -7.15 -4.58
CA ALA A 77 0.35 -8.31 -5.12
C ALA A 77 0.66 -8.59 -6.60
N TYR A 78 1.00 -7.56 -7.38
CA TYR A 78 1.24 -7.68 -8.82
C TYR A 78 2.71 -7.78 -9.22
N GLN A 79 3.61 -7.13 -8.50
CA GLN A 79 5.01 -6.95 -8.89
C GLN A 79 5.99 -7.73 -8.01
N SER A 80 5.56 -8.28 -6.86
CA SER A 80 6.46 -9.01 -5.95
C SER A 80 7.08 -10.29 -6.51
N ARG A 81 6.58 -10.79 -7.65
CA ARG A 81 7.03 -12.03 -8.27
C ARG A 81 7.29 -11.81 -9.75
N THR A 82 8.32 -12.49 -10.26
CA THR A 82 8.65 -12.52 -11.70
C THR A 82 7.48 -12.99 -12.54
N ILE A 83 6.75 -14.01 -12.07
CA ILE A 83 5.51 -14.47 -12.68
C ILE A 83 4.34 -13.91 -11.89
N ARG A 84 3.51 -13.13 -12.57
CA ARG A 84 2.31 -12.51 -12.00
C ARG A 84 1.30 -13.58 -11.59
N LEU A 85 0.89 -13.54 -10.32
CA LEU A 85 -0.20 -14.36 -9.80
C LEU A 85 -1.46 -13.51 -9.59
N PRO A 86 -2.67 -14.09 -9.75
CA PRO A 86 -3.91 -13.42 -9.37
C PRO A 86 -3.93 -13.04 -7.87
N VAL A 87 -4.61 -11.94 -7.53
CA VAL A 87 -4.66 -11.41 -6.15
C VAL A 87 -5.23 -12.42 -5.14
N HIS A 88 -6.22 -13.22 -5.54
CA HIS A 88 -6.81 -14.22 -4.64
C HIS A 88 -5.81 -15.35 -4.31
N ILE A 89 -4.96 -15.74 -5.26
CA ILE A 89 -3.89 -16.72 -5.04
C ILE A 89 -2.84 -16.14 -4.11
N HIS A 90 -2.44 -14.88 -4.32
CA HIS A 90 -1.53 -14.18 -3.43
C HIS A 90 -2.05 -14.14 -1.98
N ASN A 91 -3.34 -13.83 -1.79
CA ASN A 91 -3.98 -13.82 -0.48
C ASN A 91 -4.00 -15.21 0.17
N MET A 92 -4.27 -16.27 -0.62
CA MET A 92 -4.24 -17.64 -0.15
C MET A 92 -2.83 -18.04 0.34
N LEU A 93 -1.79 -17.68 -0.41
CA LEU A 93 -0.40 -17.93 -0.01
C LEU A 93 -0.03 -17.18 1.28
N ASN A 94 -0.42 -15.91 1.41
CA ASN A 94 -0.19 -15.15 2.64
C ASN A 94 -0.91 -15.76 3.85
N ARG A 95 -2.11 -16.32 3.65
CA ARG A 95 -2.84 -17.04 4.70
C ARG A 95 -2.09 -18.31 5.12
N ILE A 96 -1.61 -19.10 4.15
CA ILE A 96 -0.81 -20.30 4.42
C ILE A 96 0.45 -19.94 5.19
N HIS A 97 1.21 -18.91 4.76
CA HIS A 97 2.40 -18.45 5.48
C HIS A 97 2.10 -18.00 6.91
N ARG A 98 0.99 -17.28 7.13
CA ARG A 98 0.59 -16.85 8.48
C ARG A 98 0.30 -18.05 9.40
N VAL A 99 -0.46 -19.03 8.91
CA VAL A 99 -0.76 -20.25 9.67
C VAL A 99 0.50 -21.06 9.94
N ARG A 100 1.35 -21.24 8.91
CA ARG A 100 2.62 -21.96 9.03
C ARG A 100 3.53 -21.32 10.09
N ASN A 101 3.62 -19.99 10.11
CA ASN A 101 4.42 -19.27 11.11
C ASN A 101 3.84 -19.44 12.52
N GLY A 102 2.52 -19.36 12.67
CA GLY A 102 1.84 -19.62 13.96
C GLY A 102 2.12 -21.03 14.49
N LEU A 103 1.94 -22.05 13.65
CA LEU A 103 2.24 -23.44 14.00
C LEU A 103 3.73 -23.66 14.30
N THR A 104 4.64 -22.97 13.61
CA THR A 104 6.07 -23.07 13.89
C THR A 104 6.39 -22.54 15.28
N SER A 105 5.77 -21.42 15.67
CA SER A 105 5.94 -20.84 17.01
C SER A 105 5.37 -21.75 18.12
N GLU A 106 4.26 -22.44 17.87
CA GLU A 106 3.63 -23.33 18.83
C GLU A 106 4.39 -24.66 18.97
N LEU A 107 4.74 -25.28 17.85
CA LEU A 107 5.32 -26.62 17.81
C LEU A 107 6.85 -26.63 17.98
N SER A 108 7.50 -25.46 17.96
CA SER A 108 8.97 -25.30 17.95
C SER A 108 9.67 -26.12 16.85
N ARG A 109 8.94 -26.48 15.79
CA ARG A 109 9.41 -27.22 14.61
C ARG A 109 8.65 -26.76 13.38
N HIS A 110 9.16 -27.09 12.19
CA HIS A 110 8.43 -26.82 10.97
C HIS A 110 7.14 -27.68 10.88
N PRO A 111 6.01 -27.09 10.45
CA PRO A 111 4.77 -27.83 10.22
C PRO A 111 4.95 -28.84 9.09
N THR A 112 4.36 -30.03 9.28
CA THR A 112 4.20 -31.05 8.25
C THR A 112 3.16 -30.61 7.21
N ASN A 113 3.17 -31.25 6.03
CA ASN A 113 2.24 -30.91 4.95
C ASN A 113 0.82 -31.51 5.17
N GLU A 114 0.70 -32.41 6.16
CA GLU A 114 -0.57 -32.91 6.69
C GLU A 114 -1.13 -31.93 7.73
#